data_AF-A0A1H4H626-F1
#
_entry.id   AF-A0A1H4H626-F1
#
_cell.length_a   1.000
_cell.length_b   1.000
_cell.length_c   1.000
_cell.angle_alpha   90.00
_cell.angle_beta   90.00
_cell.angle_gamma   90.00
#
_symmetry.space_group_name_H-M   'P 1'
#
loop_
_entity.id
_entity.type
_entity.pdbx_description
1 polymer ?
#
loop_
_entity_poly.entity_id
_entity_poly.type
_entity_poly.pdbx_seq_one_letter_code
_entity_poly.pdbx_strand_id
1 'polypeptide(L)' 'MKYIVIAEDANQLRIGFAQEQEEVIFSTYEEAQAFITSVHEENVLPDKYRLKIETYDKEAEHLNQKEQE' A
#
# COMPACT_ATOMS: atom_id res chain seq x y z
N MET A 1 6.60 -3.30 -14.39
CA MET A 1 6.65 -2.62 -13.08
C MET A 1 5.22 -2.58 -12.56
N LYS A 2 5.02 -3.01 -11.32
CA LYS A 2 3.71 -3.00 -10.65
C LYS A 2 3.76 -1.99 -9.51
N TYR A 3 2.61 -1.56 -9.02
CA TYR A 3 2.49 -0.57 -7.97
C TYR A 3 1.54 -1.07 -6.88
N ILE A 4 1.81 -0.69 -5.64
CA ILE A 4 0.91 -0.89 -4.51
C ILE A 4 0.71 0.44 -3.82
N VAL A 5 -0.44 0.57 -3.15
CA VAL A 5 -0.68 1.66 -2.23
C VAL A 5 -0.43 1.15 -0.83
N ILE A 6 0.33 1.90 -0.04
CA ILE A 6 0.54 1.64 1.38
C ILE A 6 0.12 2.85 2.20
N ALA A 7 -0.41 2.59 3.39
CA ALA A 7 -0.70 3.62 4.38
C ALA A 7 0.39 3.59 5.46
N GLU A 8 1.10 4.70 5.66
CA GLU A 8 2.18 4.82 6.64
C GLU A 8 1.82 5.83 7.74
N ASP A 9 1.92 5.43 9.00
CA ASP A 9 1.77 6.31 10.16
C ASP A 9 3.11 6.92 10.60
N ALA A 10 3.07 7.97 11.40
CA ALA A 10 4.26 8.58 12.03
C ALA A 10 5.09 7.57 12.87
N ASN A 11 4.49 6.48 13.34
CA ASN A 11 5.16 5.38 14.02
C ASN A 11 5.79 4.33 13.08
N GLN A 12 5.96 4.65 11.78
CA GLN A 12 6.47 3.73 10.75
C GLN A 12 5.60 2.47 10.56
N LEU A 13 4.35 2.51 11.01
CA LEU A 13 3.41 1.41 10.80
C LEU A 13 2.93 1.45 9.35
N ARG A 14 3.25 0.41 8.58
CA ARG A 14 2.91 0.27 7.17
C ARG A 14 1.74 -0.70 7.03
N ILE A 15 0.65 -0.25 6.43
CA ILE A 15 -0.55 -1.04 6.17
C ILE A 15 -0.69 -1.18 4.66
N GLY A 16 -0.69 -2.42 4.18
CA GLY A 16 -1.03 -2.73 2.79
C GLY A 16 -2.55 -2.82 2.61
N PHE A 17 -3.02 -2.49 1.42
CA PHE A 17 -4.41 -2.70 1.05
C PHE A 17 -4.60 -4.07 0.44
N ALA A 18 -5.60 -4.81 0.93
CA ALA A 18 -6.01 -6.09 0.38
C ALA A 18 -7.51 -6.08 0.09
N GLN A 19 -7.89 -6.59 -1.09
CA GLN A 19 -9.27 -6.81 -1.50
C GLN A 19 -9.46 -8.32 -1.64
N GLU A 20 -10.50 -8.87 -1.00
CA GLU A 20 -10.81 -10.31 -1.09
C GLU A 20 -9.66 -11.26 -0.68
N GLN A 21 -8.81 -10.82 0.27
CA GLN A 21 -7.60 -11.54 0.74
C GLN A 21 -6.43 -11.54 -0.26
N GLU A 22 -6.52 -10.78 -1.35
CA GLU A 22 -5.42 -10.54 -2.29
C GLU A 22 -4.90 -9.11 -2.17
N GLU A 23 -3.58 -8.94 -2.25
CA GLU A 23 -2.97 -7.62 -2.27
C GLU A 23 -3.43 -6.83 -3.48
N VAL A 24 -3.79 -5.56 -3.26
CA VAL A 24 -4.23 -4.69 -4.34
C VAL A 24 -3.00 -4.21 -5.11
N ILE A 25 -2.76 -4.85 -6.25
CA ILE A 25 -1.63 -4.56 -7.14
C ILE A 25 -2.13 -3.82 -8.38
N PHE A 26 -1.60 -2.63 -8.60
CA PHE A 26 -1.88 -1.79 -9.74
C PHE A 26 -0.84 -2.00 -10.85
N SER A 27 -1.28 -2.00 -12.10
CA SER A 27 -0.38 -2.10 -13.25
C SER A 27 0.23 -0.76 -13.61
N THR A 28 -0.44 0.34 -13.26
CA THR A 28 -0.04 1.71 -13.56
C THR A 28 -0.05 2.60 -12.32
N TYR A 29 0.74 3.68 -12.37
CA TYR A 29 0.76 4.69 -11.31
C TYR A 29 -0.58 5.44 -11.22
N GLU A 30 -1.22 5.71 -12.36
CA GLU A 30 -2.50 6.41 -12.42
C GLU A 30 -3.62 5.63 -11.71
N GLU A 31 -3.67 4.31 -11.86
CA GLU A 31 -4.63 3.47 -11.13
C GLU A 31 -4.40 3.52 -9.61
N ALA A 32 -3.13 3.46 -9.17
CA ALA A 32 -2.79 3.57 -7.75
C ALA A 32 -3.17 4.95 -7.18
N GLN A 33 -3.00 6.02 -7.96
CA GLN A 33 -3.38 7.37 -7.57
C GLN A 33 -4.92 7.56 -7.50
N ALA A 34 -5.65 6.97 -8.44
CA ALA A 34 -7.11 6.95 -8.41
C ALA A 34 -7.61 6.25 -7.14
N PHE A 35 -6.99 5.13 -6.77
CA PHE A 35 -7.32 4.40 -5.54
C PHE A 35 -7.08 5.24 -4.27
N ILE A 36 -5.95 5.94 -4.17
CA ILE A 36 -5.70 6.88 -3.05
C ILE A 36 -6.80 7.92 -2.94
N THR A 37 -7.24 8.46 -4.08
CA THR A 37 -8.30 9.46 -4.12
C THR A 37 -9.62 8.88 -3.62
N SER A 38 -10.02 7.69 -4.09
CA SER A 38 -11.20 6.98 -3.60
C SER A 38 -11.14 6.73 -2.09
N VAL A 39 -10.01 6.23 -1.56
CA VAL A 39 -9.84 5.95 -0.13
C VAL A 39 -9.93 7.23 0.71
N HIS A 40 -9.42 8.34 0.20
CA HIS A 40 -9.51 9.64 0.87
C HIS A 40 -10.94 10.19 0.87
N GLU A 41 -11.66 10.07 -0.25
CA GLU A 41 -13.06 10.46 -0.36
C GLU A 41 -13.99 9.63 0.53
N GLU A 42 -13.72 8.33 0.65
CA GLU A 42 -14.48 7.41 1.50
C GLU A 42 -14.13 7.55 3.00
N ASN A 43 -13.15 8.40 3.35
CA ASN A 43 -12.69 8.64 4.74
C ASN A 43 -12.36 7.35 5.51
N VAL A 44 -11.85 6.33 4.81
CA VAL A 44 -11.64 4.98 5.36
C VAL A 44 -10.47 4.95 6.33
N LEU A 45 -9.48 5.84 6.13
CA LEU A 45 -8.28 5.92 6.95
C LEU A 45 -8.29 7.14 7.86
N PRO A 46 -7.93 6.99 9.14
CA PRO A 46 -7.73 8.14 10.01
C PRO A 46 -6.54 8.97 9.53
N ASP A 47 -6.64 10.30 9.66
CA ASP A 47 -5.67 11.33 9.21
C ASP A 47 -4.20 11.09 9.59
N LYS A 48 -3.97 10.24 10.59
CA LYS A 48 -2.63 9.86 11.03
C LYS A 48 -1.85 9.05 9.98
N TYR A 49 -2.56 8.36 9.08
CA TYR A 49 -1.94 7.60 8.00
C TYR A 49 -1.77 8.43 6.74
N ARG A 50 -0.56 8.41 6.19
CA ARG A 50 -0.23 8.98 4.89
C ARG A 50 -0.19 7.89 3.84
N LEU A 51 -0.97 8.07 2.78
CA LEU A 51 -0.97 7.17 1.64
C LEU A 51 0.25 7.43 0.75
N LYS A 52 0.95 6.36 0.38
CA LYS A 52 2.10 6.39 -0.54
C LYS A 52 1.92 5.31 -1.60
N ILE A 53 2.35 5.61 -2.82
CA ILE A 53 2.44 4.64 -3.91
C ILE A 53 3.86 4.11 -3.92
N GLU A 54 4.01 2.80 -3.83
CA GLU A 54 5.30 2.12 -3.96
C GLU A 54 5.30 1.20 -5.16
N THR A 55 6.48 0.98 -5.73
CA THR A 55 6.67 -0.04 -6.75
C THR A 55 6.65 -1.41 -6.10
N TYR A 56 5.68 -2.22 -6.49
CA TYR A 56 5.60 -3.63 -6.10
C TYR A 56 6.54 -4.43 -6.98
N ASP A 57 7.65 -4.85 -6.39
CA ASP A 57 8.54 -5.82 -6.98
C ASP A 57 8.47 -7.10 -6.15
N LYS A 58 8.14 -8.23 -6.80
CA LYS A 58 7.84 -9.51 -6.13
C LYS A 58 9.06 -10.06 -5.37
N GLU A 59 10.26 -9.53 -5.62
CA GLU A 59 11.48 -9.84 -4.89
C GLU A 59 11.57 -9.14 -3.52
N ALA A 60 10.82 -8.06 -3.27
CA ALA A 60 10.88 -7.29 -2.03
C ALA A 60 10.10 -7.93 -0.85
N GLU A 61 9.09 -8.76 -1.12
CA GLU A 61 8.37 -9.50 -0.07
C GLU A 61 9.27 -10.50 0.68
N HIS A 62 10.29 -11.03 0.02
CA HIS A 62 11.20 -12.01 0.63
C HIS A 62 12.18 -11.42 1.65
N LEU A 63 12.35 -10.09 1.70
CA LEU A 63 13.26 -9.43 2.64
C LEU A 63 12.59 -9.07 3.97
N ASN A 64 11.26 -8.87 3.99
CA ASN A 64 10.57 -8.45 5.21
C ASN A 64 10.11 -9.62 6.11
N GLN A 65 10.20 -10.87 5.63
CA GLN A 65 9.95 -12.08 6.42
C GLN A 65 11.21 -12.67 7.05
N LYS A 66 12.42 -12.21 6.68
CA LYS A 66 13.69 -12.77 7.18
C LYS A 66 14.27 -12.11 8.43
N GLU A 67 13.67 -11.02 8.93
CA GLU A 67 14.13 -10.36 10.17
C GLU A 67 13.37 -10.83 11.43
N GLN A 68 12.61 -11.94 11.35
CA GLN A 68 11.90 -12.54 12.50
C GLN A 68 12.29 -14.00 12.80
N GLU A 69 13.50 -14.44 12.42
CA GLU A 69 14.09 -15.69 12.95
C GLU A 69 15.19 -15.42 13.99
#